data_AF-A0A2V6P673-F1
#
_entry.id   AF-A0A2V6P673-F1
#
_cell.length_a   1.000
_cell.length_b   1.000
_cell.length_c   1.000
_cell.angle_alpha   90.00
_cell.angle_beta   90.00
_cell.angle_gamma   90.00
#
_symmetry.space_group_name_H-M   'P 1'
#
loop_
_entity.id
_entity.type
_entity.pdbx_description
1 polymer ?
#
loop_
_entity_poly.entity_id
_entity_poly.type
_entity_poly.pdbx_seq_one_letter_code
_entity_poly.pdbx_strand_id
1 'polypeptide(L)' 'MNGQKNLIYGPIAAGRIYTPQFRTSLVSGAWGALTGFSGPTTNLNQVTITDLNATQTTRFYRIGISLP' A
#
# COMPACT_ATOMS: atom_id res chain seq x y z
N MET A 1 10.00 17.97 3.95
CA MET A 1 9.57 16.91 4.90
C MET A 1 9.86 15.57 4.24
N ASN A 2 10.61 14.68 4.91
CA ASN A 2 10.93 13.34 4.40
C ASN A 2 9.70 12.44 4.54
N GLY A 3 8.85 12.40 3.51
CA GLY A 3 7.54 11.74 3.56
C GLY A 3 7.60 10.30 3.10
N GLN A 4 8.13 9.39 3.92
CA GLN A 4 8.12 7.96 3.61
C GLN A 4 7.35 7.18 4.67
N LYS A 5 6.61 6.14 4.26
CA LYS A 5 5.87 5.25 5.15
C LYS A 5 5.94 3.81 4.68
N ASN A 6 6.20 2.90 5.62
CA ASN A 6 6.14 1.46 5.36
C ASN A 6 4.71 0.96 5.51
N LEU A 7 4.26 0.16 4.55
CA LEU A 7 3.04 -0.62 4.63
C LEU A 7 3.47 -2.09 4.71
N ILE A 8 3.09 -2.73 5.81
CA ILE A 8 3.40 -4.13 6.08
C ILE A 8 2.08 -4.89 6.09
N TYR A 9 1.96 -5.92 5.26
CA TYR A 9 0.74 -6.72 5.14
C TYR A 9 1.04 -8.22 5.03
N GLY A 10 0.08 -9.01 5.49
CA GLY A 10 0.13 -10.46 5.51
C GLY A 10 -1.08 -11.00 6.30
N PRO A 11 -1.42 -12.28 6.18
CA PRO A 11 -0.77 -13.28 5.33
C PRO A 11 -1.00 -13.03 3.82
N ILE A 12 -0.04 -13.44 2.99
CA ILE A 12 -0.19 -13.55 1.53
C ILE A 12 -0.64 -14.95 1.11
N ALA A 13 -1.40 -15.01 0.03
CA ALA A 13 -1.92 -16.23 -0.56
C ALA A 13 -1.43 -16.33 -2.01
N ALA A 14 -1.03 -17.53 -2.41
CA ALA A 14 -0.63 -17.79 -3.80
C ALA A 14 -1.80 -17.52 -4.76
N GLY A 15 -1.49 -17.09 -5.99
CA GLY A 15 -2.47 -16.83 -7.03
C GLY A 15 -3.36 -15.60 -6.78
N ARG A 16 -2.89 -14.60 -6.04
CA ARG A 16 -3.58 -13.32 -5.82
C ARG A 16 -2.75 -12.14 -6.29
N ILE A 17 -3.41 -11.12 -6.82
CA ILE A 17 -2.80 -9.81 -7.07
C ILE A 17 -3.06 -8.93 -5.85
N TYR A 18 -2.01 -8.34 -5.32
CA TYR A 18 -2.04 -7.36 -4.23
C TYR A 18 -1.75 -5.98 -4.79
N THR A 19 -2.75 -5.09 -4.77
CA THR A 19 -2.64 -3.72 -5.29
C THR A 19 -2.60 -2.73 -4.14
N PRO A 20 -1.46 -2.09 -3.86
CA PRO A 20 -1.38 -1.03 -2.87
C PRO A 20 -2.23 0.16 -3.30
N GLN A 21 -3.04 0.68 -2.38
CA GLN A 21 -3.95 1.78 -2.64
C GLN A 21 -3.90 2.80 -1.51
N PHE A 22 -4.17 4.06 -1.84
CA PHE A 22 -4.25 5.13 -0.86
C PHE A 22 -5.40 6.09 -1.14
N ARG A 23 -5.73 6.87 -0.11
CA ARG A 23 -6.60 8.06 -0.20
C ARG A 23 -6.23 9.06 0.88
N THR A 24 -6.68 10.30 0.75
CA THR A 24 -6.34 11.41 1.67
C THR A 24 -7.48 11.81 2.61
N SER A 25 -8.68 11.22 2.44
CA SER A 25 -9.88 11.44 3.25
C SER A 25 -10.55 10.10 3.56
N LEU A 26 -11.03 9.90 4.79
CA LEU A 26 -11.84 8.73 5.14
C LEU A 26 -13.31 8.87 4.74
N VAL A 27 -13.79 10.11 4.60
CA VAL A 27 -15.21 10.46 4.37
C VAL A 27 -15.53 10.50 2.88
N SER A 28 -14.56 10.87 2.03
CA SER A 28 -14.77 11.12 0.61
C SER A 28 -13.57 10.66 -0.24
N GLY A 29 -13.78 10.54 -1.55
CA GLY A 29 -12.75 10.17 -2.52
C GLY A 29 -12.60 8.65 -2.71
N ALA A 30 -12.25 8.27 -3.93
CA ALA A 30 -11.98 6.89 -4.28
C ALA A 30 -10.59 6.45 -3.79
N TRP A 31 -10.41 5.15 -3.60
CA TRP A 31 -9.10 4.57 -3.39
C TRP A 31 -8.34 4.50 -4.72
N GLY A 32 -7.28 5.27 -4.83
CA GLY A 32 -6.38 5.26 -5.98
C GLY A 32 -5.24 4.26 -5.79
N ALA A 33 -4.65 3.80 -6.90
CA ALA A 33 -3.41 3.02 -6.84
C ALA A 33 -2.29 3.86 -6.21
N LEU A 34 -1.53 3.26 -5.30
CA LEU A 34 -0.34 3.89 -4.75
C LEU A 34 0.77 3.81 -5.81
N THR A 35 1.09 4.96 -6.41
CA THR A 35 2.17 5.09 -7.38
C THR A 35 3.43 5.65 -6.69
N GLY A 36 4.61 5.14 -7.04
CA GLY A 36 5.87 5.63 -6.46
C GLY A 36 6.16 5.06 -5.07
N PHE A 37 6.06 3.74 -4.93
CA PHE A 37 6.54 2.99 -3.77
C PHE A 37 7.75 2.13 -4.15
N SER A 38 8.54 1.73 -3.15
CA SER A 38 9.61 0.73 -3.26
C SER A 38 9.16 -0.63 -2.69
N GLY A 39 9.74 -1.73 -3.18
CA GLY A 39 9.34 -3.11 -2.88
C GLY A 39 8.54 -3.77 -4.02
N PRO A 40 7.79 -4.87 -3.76
CA PRO A 40 7.61 -5.53 -2.47
C PRO A 40 8.81 -6.38 -2.04
N THR A 41 9.17 -6.28 -0.76
CA THR A 41 10.07 -7.25 -0.11
C THR A 41 9.23 -8.26 0.65
N THR A 42 9.36 -9.54 0.32
CA THR A 42 8.60 -10.62 0.95
C THR A 42 9.48 -11.37 1.93
N ASN A 43 9.01 -11.53 3.16
CA ASN A 43 9.62 -12.40 4.17
C ASN A 43 8.57 -13.38 4.69
N LEU A 44 8.69 -14.65 4.28
CA LEU A 44 7.70 -15.70 4.52
C LEU A 44 6.30 -15.25 4.07
N ASN A 45 5.39 -15.03 5.01
CA ASN A 45 3.99 -14.72 4.77
C ASN A 45 3.68 -13.22 4.91
N GLN A 46 4.70 -12.38 4.99
CA GLN A 46 4.57 -10.94 5.16
C GLN A 46 5.28 -10.20 4.02
N VAL A 47 4.66 -9.12 3.57
CA VAL A 47 5.21 -8.22 2.56
C VAL A 47 5.36 -6.83 3.15
N THR A 48 6.48 -6.19 2.83
CA THR A 48 6.74 -4.78 3.11
C THR A 48 6.88 -4.02 1.80
N ILE A 49 6.18 -2.90 1.70
CA ILE A 49 6.41 -1.85 0.69
C ILE A 49 6.65 -0.51 1.40
N THR A 50 7.35 0.39 0.73
CA THR A 50 7.61 1.74 1.25
C THR A 50 7.02 2.77 0.30
N ASP A 51 5.99 3.49 0.73
CA ASP A 51 5.51 4.70 0.05
C ASP A 51 6.63 5.75 0.11
N LEU A 52 7.15 6.17 -1.05
CA LEU A 52 8.23 7.15 -1.14
C LEU A 52 7.71 8.60 -1.11
N ASN A 53 6.39 8.79 -1.21
CA ASN A 53 5.72 10.07 -1.44
C ASN A 53 4.63 10.35 -0.41
N ALA A 54 4.71 9.79 0.78
CA ALA A 54 3.81 10.00 1.91
C ALA A 54 4.00 11.39 2.56
N THR A 55 3.83 12.45 1.76
CA THR A 55 4.06 13.85 2.16
C THR A 55 2.79 14.54 2.68
N GLN A 56 1.60 14.00 2.39
CA GLN A 56 0.34 14.54 2.88
C GLN A 56 0.17 14.25 4.38
N THR A 57 -0.43 15.21 5.09
CA THR A 57 -0.72 15.12 6.53
C THR A 57 -1.75 14.03 6.85
N THR A 58 -2.69 13.78 5.93
CA THR A 58 -3.68 12.72 6.03
C THR A 58 -3.55 11.78 4.84
N ARG A 59 -3.11 10.55 5.10
CA ARG A 59 -2.97 9.49 4.11
C ARG A 59 -3.34 8.15 4.71
N PHE A 60 -4.30 7.49 4.09
CA PHE A 60 -4.84 6.21 4.50
C PHE A 60 -4.49 5.18 3.45
N TYR A 61 -4.21 3.96 3.87
CA TYR A 61 -3.69 2.91 3.02
C TYR A 61 -4.56 1.66 3.12
N ARG A 62 -4.64 0.91 2.01
CA ARG A 62 -5.16 -0.46 1.99
C ARG A 62 -4.45 -1.25 0.91
N ILE A 63 -4.61 -2.57 0.98
CA ILE A 63 -4.21 -3.48 -0.10
C ILE A 63 -5.49 -4.03 -0.73
N GLY A 64 -5.72 -3.72 -1.99
CA GLY A 64 -6.75 -4.39 -2.80
C GLY A 64 -6.26 -5.80 -3.15
N ILE A 65 -7.14 -6.80 -3.06
CA ILE A 65 -6.81 -8.18 -3.39
C ILE A 65 -7.76 -8.65 -4.48
N SER A 66 -7.22 -9.14 -5.60
CA SER A 66 -8.00 -9.72 -6.68
C SER A 66 -7.42 -11.06 -7.14
N LEU A 67 -8.17 -11.78 -7.96
CA LEU A 67 -7.61 -12.82 -8.80
C LEU A 67 -6.82 -12.18 -9.97
N PRO A 68 -5.88 -12.92 -10.58
CA PRO A 68 -5.15 -12.47 -11.77
C PRO A 68 -6.05 -12.10 -12.94
#